data_AF-A0A4V2QCP2-F1
#
_entry.id   AF-A0A4V2QCP2-F1
#
_cell.length_a   1.000
_cell.length_b   1.000
_cell.length_c   1.000
_cell.angle_alpha   90.00
_cell.angle_beta   90.00
_cell.angle_gamma   90.00
#
_symmetry.space_group_name_H-M   'P 1'
#
loop_
_entity.id
_entity.type
_entity.pdbx_description
1 polymer ?
#
loop_
_entity_poly.entity_id
_entity_poly.type
_entity_poly.pdbx_seq_one_letter_code
_entity_poly.pdbx_strand_id
1 'polypeptide(L)'
;MSVGHKIRAIRDLRGMTQKELGIKAGFSAATADVRIRQYESHKMIPKEDKLKEIAAALDVDVSALKDHDIYSDLDLMQILFELEENHGLVIEKESDRYVLSFDESHPLFRYTNYKLDSWYRAKSQLLSHSEDSGYDDKEYLLWKYRFPLDTMEIEKMNAAKVQEKYKPFVNSSFSIKKVNEFILMFEKLIRNGFDIQIASAPERSGIGTFVCCAIFKHSELLEATGESANAYTEYLSMVSYLEKSGIEIERETNSFDGETLLGIYFYNSVLSTALNHTVREIIAAYKAGTLDDKILQMQYKDSLQTFNVPIEK
;
A
#
# COMPACT_ATOMS: atom_id res chain seq x y z
N MET A 1 -14.24 -20.32 13.94
CA MET A 1 -14.21 -21.54 13.09
C MET A 1 -12.83 -22.13 13.21
N SER A 2 -12.71 -23.40 13.62
CA SER A 2 -11.40 -23.96 13.94
C SER A 2 -10.42 -23.95 12.75
N VAL A 3 -9.11 -23.83 13.04
CA VAL A 3 -8.03 -23.85 12.03
C VAL A 3 -8.14 -25.06 11.10
N GLY A 4 -8.43 -26.24 11.66
CA GLY A 4 -8.58 -27.48 10.88
C GLY A 4 -9.74 -27.43 9.89
N HIS A 5 -10.86 -26.83 10.29
CA HIS A 5 -12.00 -26.63 9.40
C HIS A 5 -11.63 -25.67 8.25
N LYS A 6 -10.92 -24.58 8.54
CA LYS A 6 -10.48 -23.62 7.51
C LYS A 6 -9.52 -24.25 6.51
N ILE A 7 -8.53 -25.02 6.98
CA ILE A 7 -7.62 -25.80 6.12
C ILE A 7 -8.41 -26.71 5.18
N ARG A 8 -9.37 -27.47 5.72
CA ARG A 8 -10.20 -28.39 4.93
C ARG A 8 -11.02 -27.65 3.88
N ALA A 9 -11.73 -26.60 4.28
CA ALA A 9 -12.60 -25.82 3.39
C ALA A 9 -11.82 -25.22 2.21
N ILE A 10 -10.66 -24.61 2.47
CA ILE A 10 -9.82 -24.02 1.43
C ILE A 10 -9.22 -25.11 0.53
N ARG A 11 -8.76 -26.23 1.13
CA ARG A 11 -8.24 -27.38 0.36
C ARG A 11 -9.29 -27.93 -0.61
N ASP A 12 -10.51 -28.14 -0.12
CA ASP A 12 -11.64 -28.66 -0.91
C ASP A 12 -12.02 -27.66 -2.01
N LEU A 13 -12.07 -26.35 -1.72
CA LEU A 13 -12.30 -25.31 -2.73
C LEU A 13 -11.25 -25.32 -3.84
N ARG A 14 -9.98 -25.59 -3.51
CA ARG A 14 -8.89 -25.73 -4.47
C ARG A 14 -8.82 -27.09 -5.16
N GLY A 15 -9.70 -28.04 -4.82
CA GLY A 15 -9.72 -29.38 -5.42
C GLY A 15 -8.49 -30.22 -5.09
N MET A 16 -7.80 -29.93 -3.98
CA MET A 16 -6.58 -30.64 -3.58
C MET A 16 -6.91 -31.83 -2.67
N THR A 17 -6.20 -32.94 -2.83
CA THR A 17 -6.22 -34.05 -1.86
C THR A 17 -5.39 -33.71 -0.62
N GLN A 18 -5.65 -34.40 0.51
CA GLN A 18 -4.83 -34.26 1.73
C GLN A 18 -3.35 -34.54 1.46
N LYS A 19 -3.06 -35.51 0.57
CA LYS A 19 -1.69 -35.88 0.20
C LYS A 19 -1.00 -34.77 -0.59
N GLU A 20 -1.68 -34.19 -1.59
CA GLU A 20 -1.14 -33.08 -2.38
C GLU A 20 -0.85 -31.85 -1.52
N LEU A 21 -1.78 -31.48 -0.64
CA LEU A 21 -1.55 -30.39 0.31
C LEU A 21 -0.35 -30.69 1.21
N GLY A 22 -0.29 -31.91 1.77
CA GLY A 22 0.80 -32.27 2.68
C GLY A 22 2.17 -32.23 2.00
N ILE A 23 2.26 -32.71 0.76
CA ILE A 23 3.50 -32.65 -0.04
C ILE A 23 3.89 -31.20 -0.31
N LYS A 24 2.95 -30.35 -0.76
CA LYS A 24 3.21 -28.92 -0.99
C LYS A 24 3.62 -28.18 0.29
N ALA A 25 3.09 -28.58 1.45
CA ALA A 25 3.45 -28.06 2.76
C ALA A 25 4.74 -28.68 3.34
N GLY A 26 5.54 -29.35 2.52
CA GLY A 26 6.88 -29.86 2.87
C GLY A 26 6.89 -31.16 3.68
N PHE A 27 5.78 -31.89 3.79
CA PHE A 27 5.78 -33.23 4.40
C PHE A 27 6.29 -34.29 3.43
N SER A 28 6.89 -35.37 3.98
CA SER A 28 7.27 -36.51 3.16
C SER A 28 6.04 -37.18 2.56
N ALA A 29 6.16 -37.69 1.33
CA ALA A 29 5.05 -38.32 0.61
C ALA A 29 4.42 -39.52 1.38
N ALA A 30 5.17 -40.15 2.28
CA ALA A 30 4.71 -41.25 3.12
C ALA A 30 3.82 -40.80 4.31
N THR A 31 3.90 -39.54 4.73
CA THR A 31 3.19 -39.02 5.91
C THR A 31 2.30 -37.80 5.63
N ALA A 32 2.36 -37.26 4.41
CA ALA A 32 1.69 -36.04 4.00
C ALA A 32 0.17 -36.06 4.26
N ASP A 33 -0.53 -37.11 3.82
CA ASP A 33 -1.97 -37.25 4.00
C ASP A 33 -2.36 -37.40 5.48
N VAL A 34 -1.61 -38.21 6.23
CA VAL A 34 -1.84 -38.43 7.67
C VAL A 34 -1.71 -37.13 8.44
N ARG A 35 -0.68 -36.32 8.18
CA ARG A 35 -0.44 -35.04 8.85
C ARG A 35 -1.57 -34.04 8.58
N ILE A 36 -1.95 -33.87 7.32
CA ILE A 36 -3.06 -32.97 6.97
C ILE A 36 -4.37 -33.46 7.60
N ARG A 37 -4.67 -34.76 7.56
CA ARG A 37 -5.87 -35.32 8.21
C ARG A 37 -5.91 -35.06 9.71
N GLN A 38 -4.77 -35.14 10.39
CA GLN A 38 -4.67 -34.82 11.83
C GLN A 38 -5.02 -33.36 12.11
N TYR A 39 -4.57 -32.43 11.26
CA TYR A 39 -4.93 -31.01 11.39
C TYR A 39 -6.41 -30.76 11.08
N GLU A 40 -6.91 -31.30 9.98
CA GLU A 40 -8.32 -31.10 9.55
C GLU A 40 -9.33 -31.70 10.52
N SER A 41 -8.98 -32.80 11.19
CA SER A 41 -9.81 -33.42 12.23
C SER A 41 -9.62 -32.81 13.61
N HIS A 42 -8.84 -31.73 13.73
CA HIS A 42 -8.52 -31.06 14.99
C HIS A 42 -7.83 -31.95 16.04
N LYS A 43 -7.27 -33.10 15.62
CA LYS A 43 -6.48 -33.99 16.48
C LYS A 43 -5.11 -33.40 16.81
N MET A 44 -4.64 -32.48 15.98
CA MET A 44 -3.41 -31.73 16.19
C MET A 44 -3.63 -30.29 15.71
N ILE A 45 -2.99 -29.33 16.37
CA ILE A 45 -2.97 -27.93 15.94
C ILE A 45 -1.60 -27.67 15.31
N PRO A 46 -1.52 -27.16 14.06
CA PRO A 46 -0.25 -26.82 13.45
C PRO A 46 0.41 -25.66 14.22
N LYS A 47 1.72 -25.78 14.48
CA LYS A 47 2.52 -24.65 15.00
C LYS A 47 2.63 -23.55 13.94
N GLU A 48 2.96 -22.33 14.35
CA GLU A 48 2.99 -21.15 13.47
C GLU A 48 3.79 -21.37 12.17
N ASP A 49 5.01 -21.90 12.25
CA ASP A 49 5.83 -22.13 11.05
C ASP A 49 5.16 -23.11 10.08
N LYS A 50 4.57 -24.18 10.62
CA LYS A 50 3.84 -25.16 9.81
C LYS A 50 2.53 -24.57 9.27
N LEU A 51 1.87 -23.71 10.02
CA LEU A 51 0.67 -23.00 9.57
C LEU A 51 0.99 -22.08 8.39
N LYS A 52 2.14 -21.38 8.41
CA LYS A 52 2.63 -20.56 7.29
C LYS A 52 2.93 -21.42 6.05
N GLU A 53 3.57 -22.58 6.23
CA GLU A 53 3.83 -23.52 5.12
C GLU A 53 2.53 -24.08 4.52
N ILE A 54 1.53 -24.38 5.35
CA ILE A 54 0.20 -24.81 4.90
C ILE A 54 -0.52 -23.68 4.17
N ALA A 55 -0.48 -22.45 4.70
CA ALA A 55 -1.06 -21.27 4.06
C ALA A 55 -0.43 -21.01 2.68
N ALA A 56 0.90 -21.08 2.59
CA ALA A 56 1.62 -20.96 1.31
C ALA A 56 1.27 -22.09 0.33
N ALA A 57 1.16 -23.34 0.80
CA ALA A 57 0.76 -24.48 -0.03
C ALA A 57 -0.69 -24.38 -0.52
N LEU A 58 -1.56 -23.77 0.28
CA LEU A 58 -2.93 -23.39 -0.06
C LEU A 58 -3.02 -22.05 -0.78
N ASP A 59 -1.90 -21.36 -1.01
CA ASP A 59 -1.87 -20.07 -1.72
C ASP A 59 -2.84 -19.04 -1.13
N VAL A 60 -2.82 -18.89 0.20
CA VAL A 60 -3.66 -17.98 0.99
C VAL A 60 -2.83 -17.23 2.02
N ASP A 61 -3.32 -16.11 2.54
CA ASP A 61 -2.68 -15.45 3.66
C ASP A 61 -2.84 -16.30 4.94
N VAL A 62 -1.84 -16.26 5.83
CA VAL A 62 -1.89 -17.02 7.07
C VAL A 62 -3.06 -16.61 7.98
N SER A 63 -3.50 -15.35 7.92
CA SER A 63 -4.67 -14.85 8.66
C SER A 63 -5.97 -15.56 8.25
N ALA A 64 -6.07 -16.03 7.01
CA ALA A 64 -7.21 -16.81 6.54
C ALA A 64 -7.36 -18.15 7.28
N LEU A 65 -6.28 -18.68 7.86
CA LEU A 65 -6.29 -19.92 8.64
C LEU A 65 -6.41 -19.69 10.15
N LYS A 66 -6.04 -18.50 10.65
CA LYS A 66 -6.14 -18.16 12.08
C LYS A 66 -7.60 -18.13 12.52
N ASP A 67 -7.88 -18.57 13.73
CA ASP A 67 -9.24 -18.42 14.27
C ASP A 67 -9.51 -16.94 14.61
N HIS A 68 -10.74 -16.52 14.37
CA HIS A 68 -11.24 -15.22 14.80
C HIS A 68 -12.46 -15.54 15.66
N ASP A 69 -12.31 -15.39 16.97
CA ASP A 69 -13.26 -15.85 17.97
C ASP A 69 -14.52 -14.98 17.99
N ILE A 70 -15.47 -15.27 17.09
CA ILE A 70 -16.82 -14.68 17.09
C ILE A 70 -17.82 -15.81 17.26
N TYR A 71 -18.27 -16.04 18.49
CA TYR A 71 -19.18 -17.14 18.85
C TYR A 71 -20.56 -16.66 19.29
N SER A 72 -20.72 -15.36 19.57
CA SER A 72 -21.95 -14.74 20.02
C SER A 72 -22.12 -13.32 19.47
N ASP A 73 -23.35 -12.81 19.53
CA ASP A 73 -23.65 -11.40 19.20
C ASP A 73 -22.87 -10.43 20.12
N LEU A 74 -22.57 -10.85 21.35
CA LEU A 74 -21.76 -10.06 22.26
C LEU A 74 -20.30 -9.95 21.79
N ASP A 75 -19.72 -11.03 21.25
CA ASP A 75 -18.36 -11.00 20.68
C ASP A 75 -18.31 -10.06 19.47
N LEU A 76 -19.33 -10.09 18.62
CA LEU A 76 -19.48 -9.15 17.51
C LEU A 76 -19.51 -7.70 18.02
N MET A 77 -20.32 -7.43 19.06
CA MET A 77 -20.38 -6.08 19.64
C MET A 77 -19.05 -5.63 20.24
N GLN A 78 -18.30 -6.51 20.91
CA GLN A 78 -16.96 -6.17 21.42
C GLN A 78 -16.02 -5.76 20.27
N ILE A 79 -16.05 -6.48 19.14
CA ILE A 79 -15.27 -6.09 17.95
C ILE A 79 -15.69 -4.72 17.42
N LEU A 80 -17.00 -4.44 17.35
CA LEU A 80 -17.48 -3.13 16.90
C LEU A 80 -17.02 -2.01 17.85
N PHE A 81 -17.02 -2.22 19.16
CA PHE A 81 -16.48 -1.26 20.14
C PHE A 81 -14.97 -1.07 19.97
N GLU A 82 -14.20 -2.14 19.79
CA GLU A 82 -12.76 -2.03 19.53
C GLU A 82 -12.46 -1.28 18.22
N LEU A 83 -13.30 -1.44 17.18
CA LEU A 83 -13.19 -0.70 15.93
C LEU A 83 -13.55 0.79 16.09
N GLU A 84 -14.53 1.12 16.93
CA GLU A 84 -14.87 2.50 17.28
C GLU A 84 -13.69 3.18 17.99
N GLU A 85 -13.16 2.53 19.02
CA GLU A 85 -12.07 3.07 19.84
C GLU A 85 -10.73 3.19 19.10
N ASN A 86 -10.37 2.20 18.28
CA ASN A 86 -9.02 2.07 17.73
C ASN A 86 -8.91 2.33 16.22
N HIS A 87 -10.03 2.24 15.50
CA HIS A 87 -10.05 2.35 14.04
C HIS A 87 -10.92 3.47 13.52
N GLY A 88 -11.61 4.21 14.39
CA GLY A 88 -12.47 5.34 14.03
C GLY A 88 -13.78 4.90 13.37
N LEU A 89 -14.30 3.72 13.71
CA LEU A 89 -15.64 3.32 13.29
C LEU A 89 -16.68 4.29 13.86
N VAL A 90 -17.58 4.76 13.01
CA VAL A 90 -18.71 5.63 13.37
C VAL A 90 -20.00 4.93 12.96
N ILE A 91 -21.03 5.08 13.80
CA ILE A 91 -22.37 4.54 13.52
C ILE A 91 -23.32 5.70 13.27
N GLU A 92 -23.87 5.74 12.06
CA GLU A 92 -24.83 6.73 11.62
C GLU A 92 -26.21 6.09 11.44
N LYS A 93 -27.27 6.86 11.65
CA LYS A 93 -28.65 6.41 11.40
C LYS A 93 -29.18 7.06 10.13
N GLU A 94 -29.42 6.25 9.11
CA GLU A 94 -30.06 6.67 7.87
C GLU A 94 -31.48 6.10 7.80
N SER A 95 -32.49 6.95 8.03
CA SER A 95 -33.90 6.53 8.10
C SER A 95 -34.09 5.41 9.13
N ASP A 96 -34.35 4.17 8.68
CA ASP A 96 -34.61 2.99 9.52
C ASP A 96 -33.44 1.99 9.55
N ARG A 97 -32.28 2.34 8.97
CA ARG A 97 -31.07 1.50 9.01
C ARG A 97 -29.91 2.19 9.70
N TYR A 98 -29.00 1.39 10.22
CA TYR A 98 -27.71 1.85 10.73
C TYR A 98 -26.65 1.67 9.65
N VAL A 99 -25.82 2.68 9.47
CA VAL A 99 -24.69 2.68 8.54
C VAL A 99 -23.41 2.76 9.36
N LEU A 100 -22.48 1.88 9.03
CA LEU A 100 -21.13 1.87 9.60
C LEU A 100 -20.22 2.62 8.63
N SER A 101 -19.63 3.72 9.09
CA SER A 101 -18.66 4.54 8.37
C SER A 101 -17.35 4.60 9.17
N PHE A 102 -16.27 5.11 8.57
CA PHE A 102 -15.03 5.37 9.28
C PHE A 102 -14.72 6.86 9.20
N ASP A 103 -14.37 7.47 10.33
CA ASP A 103 -14.04 8.89 10.42
C ASP A 103 -12.81 9.23 9.57
N GLU A 104 -12.99 10.12 8.59
CA GLU A 104 -11.94 10.59 7.68
C GLU A 104 -10.77 11.29 8.40
N SER A 105 -11.03 11.84 9.58
CA SER A 105 -10.02 12.51 10.41
C SER A 105 -9.17 11.52 11.23
N HIS A 106 -9.59 10.26 11.33
CA HIS A 106 -8.88 9.25 12.12
C HIS A 106 -7.51 8.93 11.49
N PRO A 107 -6.42 8.81 12.28
CA PRO A 107 -5.07 8.58 11.73
C PRO A 107 -4.93 7.33 10.86
N LEU A 108 -5.75 6.30 11.13
CA LEU A 108 -5.75 5.04 10.37
C LEU A 108 -6.73 5.03 9.19
N PHE A 109 -7.50 6.11 8.96
CA PHE A 109 -8.54 6.16 7.94
C PHE A 109 -8.04 5.69 6.58
N ARG A 110 -6.90 6.22 6.12
CA ARG A 110 -6.32 5.84 4.82
C ARG A 110 -6.02 4.34 4.72
N TYR A 111 -5.50 3.74 5.79
CA TYR A 111 -5.16 2.31 5.82
C TYR A 111 -6.41 1.43 5.86
N THR A 112 -7.40 1.78 6.67
CA THR A 112 -8.68 1.07 6.74
C THR A 112 -9.44 1.18 5.42
N ASN A 113 -9.56 2.40 4.88
CA ASN A 113 -10.32 2.68 3.67
C ASN A 113 -9.72 1.98 2.44
N TYR A 114 -8.38 1.89 2.36
CA TYR A 114 -7.69 1.08 1.35
C TYR A 114 -8.17 -0.38 1.33
N LYS A 115 -8.26 -1.02 2.50
CA LYS A 115 -8.71 -2.42 2.60
C LYS A 115 -10.19 -2.57 2.24
N LEU A 116 -11.02 -1.59 2.62
CA LEU A 116 -12.43 -1.57 2.28
C LEU A 116 -12.66 -1.37 0.78
N ASP A 117 -11.88 -0.51 0.12
CA ASP A 117 -11.92 -0.34 -1.34
C ASP A 117 -11.53 -1.64 -2.07
N SER A 118 -10.45 -2.30 -1.64
CA SER A 118 -10.05 -3.61 -2.18
C SER A 118 -11.18 -4.63 -2.05
N TRP A 119 -11.85 -4.65 -0.89
CA TRP A 119 -13.00 -5.52 -0.67
C TRP A 119 -14.21 -5.17 -1.53
N TYR A 120 -14.60 -3.90 -1.58
CA TYR A 120 -15.71 -3.41 -2.38
C TYR A 120 -15.53 -3.75 -3.87
N ARG A 121 -14.32 -3.53 -4.41
CA ARG A 121 -13.99 -3.82 -5.81
C ARG A 121 -14.08 -5.30 -6.11
N ALA A 122 -13.45 -6.14 -5.30
CA ALA A 122 -13.48 -7.59 -5.49
C ALA A 122 -14.92 -8.12 -5.43
N LYS A 123 -15.70 -7.69 -4.43
CA LYS A 123 -17.12 -8.07 -4.32
C LYS A 123 -17.93 -7.62 -5.53
N SER A 124 -17.74 -6.38 -5.97
CA SER A 124 -18.50 -5.80 -7.10
C SER A 124 -18.14 -6.47 -8.43
N GLN A 125 -16.87 -6.81 -8.66
CA GLN A 125 -16.43 -7.43 -9.91
C GLN A 125 -16.76 -8.91 -9.98
N LEU A 126 -16.55 -9.66 -8.90
CA LEU A 126 -16.72 -11.11 -8.89
C LEU A 126 -18.20 -11.52 -8.78
N LEU A 127 -19.01 -10.77 -8.02
CA LEU A 127 -20.44 -11.08 -7.85
C LEU A 127 -21.36 -10.40 -8.88
N SER A 128 -20.87 -9.46 -9.69
CA SER A 128 -21.69 -8.87 -10.78
C SER A 128 -21.92 -9.82 -11.95
N HIS A 129 -21.12 -10.89 -12.05
CA HIS A 129 -21.17 -11.85 -13.15
C HIS A 129 -21.98 -13.12 -12.83
N SER A 130 -22.58 -13.21 -11.64
CA SER A 130 -23.30 -14.39 -11.17
C SER A 130 -24.80 -14.10 -11.02
N GLU A 131 -25.62 -14.63 -11.93
CA GLU A 131 -27.09 -14.52 -11.89
C GLU A 131 -27.73 -15.25 -10.68
N ASP A 132 -26.96 -16.06 -9.94
CA ASP A 132 -27.48 -16.96 -8.88
C ASP A 132 -26.66 -16.95 -7.58
N SER A 133 -25.76 -15.99 -7.34
CA SER A 133 -24.80 -16.10 -6.24
C SER A 133 -25.38 -15.74 -4.88
N GLY A 134 -25.77 -16.78 -4.12
CA GLY A 134 -25.68 -16.77 -2.67
C GLY A 134 -24.23 -16.60 -2.19
N TYR A 135 -24.03 -16.64 -0.87
CA TYR A 135 -22.75 -16.46 -0.16
C TYR A 135 -21.61 -17.45 -0.54
N ASP A 136 -21.81 -18.33 -1.52
CA ASP A 136 -20.98 -19.48 -1.87
C ASP A 136 -20.21 -19.34 -3.21
N ASP A 137 -20.09 -18.13 -3.77
CA ASP A 137 -19.27 -17.92 -4.97
C ASP A 137 -17.80 -18.31 -4.72
N LYS A 138 -17.31 -19.26 -5.52
CA LYS A 138 -15.98 -19.86 -5.31
C LYS A 138 -14.86 -18.85 -5.49
N GLU A 139 -14.95 -17.97 -6.49
CA GLU A 139 -13.90 -17.01 -6.81
C GLU A 139 -13.78 -15.95 -5.71
N TYR A 140 -14.92 -15.43 -5.25
CA TYR A 140 -14.99 -14.50 -4.14
C TYR A 140 -14.54 -15.12 -2.80
N LEU A 141 -14.89 -16.38 -2.54
CA LEU A 141 -14.37 -17.11 -1.37
C LEU A 141 -12.85 -17.22 -1.41
N LEU A 142 -12.27 -17.61 -2.56
CA LEU A 142 -10.82 -17.69 -2.74
C LEU A 142 -10.15 -16.34 -2.58
N TRP A 143 -10.73 -15.27 -3.12
CA TRP A 143 -10.24 -13.90 -2.93
C TRP A 143 -10.18 -13.52 -1.44
N LYS A 144 -11.24 -13.80 -0.67
CA LYS A 144 -11.26 -13.52 0.79
C LYS A 144 -10.12 -14.24 1.53
N TYR A 145 -9.80 -15.47 1.14
CA TYR A 145 -8.70 -16.22 1.77
C TYR A 145 -7.33 -15.74 1.30
N ARG A 146 -7.24 -15.20 0.08
CA ARG A 146 -6.00 -14.64 -0.46
C ARG A 146 -5.71 -13.24 0.06
N PHE A 147 -6.71 -12.46 0.45
CA PHE A 147 -6.52 -11.10 0.94
C PHE A 147 -5.46 -11.06 2.08
N PRO A 148 -4.43 -10.19 2.01
CA PRO A 148 -4.19 -9.13 1.01
C PRO A 148 -3.23 -9.51 -0.14
N LEU A 149 -2.87 -10.78 -0.31
CA LEU A 149 -1.84 -11.25 -1.25
C LEU A 149 -2.06 -10.78 -2.69
N ASP A 150 -3.28 -10.87 -3.21
CA ASP A 150 -3.60 -10.43 -4.58
C ASP A 150 -3.25 -8.96 -4.81
N THR A 151 -3.58 -8.10 -3.84
CA THR A 151 -3.25 -6.67 -3.93
C THR A 151 -1.75 -6.44 -3.83
N MET A 152 -1.06 -7.16 -2.94
CA MET A 152 0.40 -7.10 -2.81
C MET A 152 1.13 -7.58 -4.08
N GLU A 153 0.58 -8.56 -4.79
CA GLU A 153 1.11 -9.04 -6.07
C GLU A 153 0.99 -7.97 -7.17
N ILE A 154 -0.16 -7.29 -7.25
CA ILE A 154 -0.37 -6.17 -8.18
C ILE A 154 0.60 -5.03 -7.88
N GLU A 155 0.76 -4.65 -6.62
CA GLU A 155 1.68 -3.61 -6.16
C GLU A 155 3.12 -3.93 -6.56
N LYS A 156 3.59 -5.16 -6.29
CA LYS A 156 4.92 -5.62 -6.68
C LYS A 156 5.10 -5.64 -8.20
N MET A 157 4.10 -6.11 -8.94
CA MET A 157 4.14 -6.13 -10.40
C MET A 157 4.28 -4.71 -10.97
N ASN A 158 3.47 -3.76 -10.50
CA ASN A 158 3.50 -2.39 -10.99
C ASN A 158 4.83 -1.69 -10.62
N ALA A 159 5.32 -1.90 -9.40
CA ALA A 159 6.63 -1.41 -8.99
C ALA A 159 7.76 -1.96 -9.87
N ALA A 160 7.73 -3.26 -10.20
CA ALA A 160 8.70 -3.89 -11.09
C ALA A 160 8.66 -3.30 -12.51
N LYS A 161 7.46 -3.07 -13.07
CA LYS A 161 7.31 -2.44 -14.40
C LYS A 161 7.90 -1.03 -14.44
N VAL A 162 7.62 -0.20 -13.42
CA VAL A 162 8.21 1.15 -13.32
C VAL A 162 9.73 1.05 -13.20
N GLN A 163 10.24 0.15 -12.36
CA GLN A 163 11.68 -0.04 -12.21
C GLN A 163 12.33 -0.46 -13.54
N GLU A 164 11.76 -1.44 -14.24
CA GLU A 164 12.26 -1.92 -15.53
C GLU A 164 12.30 -0.80 -16.57
N LYS A 165 11.24 0.01 -16.64
CA LYS A 165 11.13 1.13 -17.58
C LYS A 165 12.22 2.18 -17.40
N TYR A 166 12.52 2.55 -16.15
CA TYR A 166 13.38 3.72 -15.87
C TYR A 166 14.82 3.39 -15.50
N LYS A 167 15.08 2.23 -14.89
CA LYS A 167 16.42 1.84 -14.41
C LYS A 167 17.55 2.01 -15.44
N PRO A 168 17.36 1.70 -16.74
CA PRO A 168 18.43 1.88 -17.74
C PRO A 168 18.87 3.33 -17.96
N PHE A 169 18.00 4.29 -17.66
CA PHE A 169 18.23 5.71 -17.95
C PHE A 169 18.72 6.51 -16.73
N VAL A 170 18.74 5.90 -15.54
CA VAL A 170 19.22 6.54 -14.31
C VAL A 170 20.70 6.90 -14.46
N ASN A 171 21.01 8.20 -14.41
CA ASN A 171 22.34 8.73 -14.61
C ASN A 171 23.13 8.71 -13.29
N SER A 172 24.14 7.86 -13.20
CA SER A 172 25.00 7.74 -12.01
C SER A 172 25.85 8.98 -11.72
N SER A 173 26.07 9.83 -12.72
CA SER A 173 26.86 11.06 -12.61
C SER A 173 26.01 12.28 -12.24
N PHE A 174 24.68 12.11 -12.12
CA PHE A 174 23.79 13.16 -11.66
C PHE A 174 24.15 13.58 -10.23
N SER A 175 24.07 14.88 -9.95
CA SER A 175 24.33 15.41 -8.61
C SER A 175 23.54 16.68 -8.39
N ILE A 176 23.11 16.89 -7.16
CA ILE A 176 22.57 18.16 -6.66
C ILE A 176 23.34 18.55 -5.41
N LYS A 177 23.62 19.84 -5.23
CA LYS A 177 24.41 20.32 -4.10
C LYS A 177 23.53 21.01 -3.05
N LYS A 178 22.41 21.57 -3.49
CA LYS A 178 21.57 22.45 -2.68
C LYS A 178 20.10 22.04 -2.71
N VAL A 179 19.40 22.39 -1.63
CA VAL A 179 17.98 22.04 -1.45
C VAL A 179 17.07 22.71 -2.48
N ASN A 180 17.42 23.91 -2.95
CA ASN A 180 16.67 24.55 -4.03
C ASN A 180 16.72 23.76 -5.37
N GLU A 181 17.81 23.05 -5.66
CA GLU A 181 17.87 22.15 -6.84
C GLU A 181 16.91 20.97 -6.71
N PHE A 182 16.72 20.47 -5.49
CA PHE A 182 15.70 19.46 -5.17
C PHE A 182 14.28 20.02 -5.40
N ILE A 183 13.98 21.24 -4.94
CA ILE A 183 12.68 21.90 -5.18
C ILE A 183 12.43 22.08 -6.69
N LEU A 184 13.43 22.54 -7.44
CA LEU A 184 13.34 22.73 -8.89
C LEU A 184 13.09 21.40 -9.63
N MET A 185 13.58 20.28 -9.11
CA MET A 185 13.25 18.96 -9.67
C MET A 185 11.75 18.65 -9.55
N PHE A 186 11.12 18.99 -8.42
CA PHE A 186 9.67 18.82 -8.27
C PHE A 186 8.88 19.76 -9.17
N GLU A 187 9.28 21.03 -9.29
CA GLU A 187 8.66 21.94 -10.25
C GLU A 187 8.74 21.38 -11.68
N LYS A 188 9.91 20.85 -12.08
CA LYS A 188 10.10 20.21 -13.38
C LYS A 188 9.14 19.06 -13.60
N LEU A 189 8.97 18.18 -12.61
CA LEU A 189 8.01 17.06 -12.71
C LEU A 189 6.57 17.54 -12.87
N ILE A 190 6.15 18.52 -12.07
CA ILE A 190 4.80 19.08 -12.09
C ILE A 190 4.50 19.72 -13.45
N ARG A 191 5.43 20.53 -13.98
CA ARG A 191 5.31 21.13 -15.33
C ARG A 191 5.32 20.09 -16.45
N ASN A 192 5.83 18.88 -16.19
CA ASN A 192 5.79 17.74 -17.11
C ASN A 192 4.58 16.83 -16.90
N GLY A 193 3.58 17.28 -16.13
CA GLY A 193 2.25 16.65 -16.07
C GLY A 193 2.08 15.60 -14.97
N PHE A 194 3.05 15.42 -14.07
CA PHE A 194 2.88 14.48 -12.94
C PHE A 194 1.99 15.08 -11.84
N ASP A 195 0.96 14.33 -11.42
CA ASP A 195 0.12 14.68 -10.26
C ASP A 195 0.77 14.14 -8.98
N ILE A 196 1.65 14.95 -8.41
CA ILE A 196 2.38 14.60 -7.19
C ILE A 196 1.54 15.00 -5.97
N GLN A 197 1.42 14.09 -5.00
CA GLN A 197 0.89 14.41 -3.67
C GLN A 197 2.01 14.38 -2.65
N ILE A 198 1.94 15.26 -1.65
CA ILE A 198 2.83 15.23 -0.50
C ILE A 198 2.05 14.70 0.71
N ALA A 199 2.58 13.69 1.36
CA ALA A 199 2.09 13.24 2.66
C ALA A 199 3.18 13.35 3.71
N SER A 200 2.77 13.40 4.98
CA SER A 200 3.66 13.48 6.13
C SER A 200 3.36 12.27 7.02
N ALA A 201 4.41 11.59 7.47
CA ALA A 201 4.31 10.48 8.40
C ALA A 201 5.17 10.79 9.64
N PRO A 202 4.77 10.32 10.84
CA PRO A 202 5.64 10.41 12.02
C PRO A 202 6.95 9.66 11.74
N GLU A 203 8.09 10.28 12.07
CA GLU A 203 9.39 9.65 11.92
C GLU A 203 9.53 8.47 12.89
N ARG A 204 10.13 7.36 12.43
CA ARG A 204 10.30 6.11 13.21
C ARG A 204 11.03 6.30 14.55
N SER A 205 11.78 7.39 14.71
CA SER A 205 12.58 7.75 15.89
C SER A 205 11.76 8.34 17.06
N GLY A 206 10.48 8.69 16.85
CA GLY A 206 9.53 8.93 17.95
C GLY A 206 9.61 10.29 18.66
N ILE A 207 10.16 11.35 18.07
CA ILE A 207 10.19 12.69 18.70
C ILE A 207 9.77 13.78 17.72
N GLY A 208 8.46 13.99 17.54
CA GLY A 208 7.88 15.23 16.97
C GLY A 208 8.32 15.64 15.56
N THR A 209 9.20 14.87 14.92
CA THR A 209 9.71 15.05 13.58
C THR A 209 8.83 14.27 12.62
N PHE A 210 8.44 14.92 11.53
CA PHE A 210 7.67 14.30 10.45
C PHE A 210 8.60 14.09 9.25
N VAL A 211 8.54 12.90 8.67
CA VAL A 211 9.12 12.64 7.35
C VAL A 211 8.07 12.95 6.29
N CYS A 212 8.46 13.68 5.26
CA CYS A 212 7.58 13.91 4.11
C CYS A 212 7.90 12.92 2.99
N CYS A 213 6.86 12.49 2.29
CA CYS A 213 6.98 11.68 1.09
C CYS A 213 6.33 12.34 -0.11
N ALA A 214 6.92 12.11 -1.27
CA ALA A 214 6.32 12.39 -2.56
C ALA A 214 5.62 11.12 -3.06
N ILE A 215 4.35 11.26 -3.45
CA ILE A 215 3.49 10.18 -3.91
C ILE A 215 3.22 10.35 -5.39
N PHE A 216 3.51 9.30 -6.16
CA PHE A 216 3.28 9.22 -7.60
C PHE A 216 2.27 8.11 -7.92
N LYS A 217 1.51 8.27 -9.00
CA LYS A 217 0.68 7.18 -9.55
C LYS A 217 1.51 6.31 -10.48
N HIS A 218 1.44 4.99 -10.34
CA HIS A 218 2.16 4.09 -11.24
C HIS A 218 1.63 4.19 -12.66
N SER A 219 0.32 4.40 -12.86
CA SER A 219 -0.25 4.65 -14.19
C SER A 219 0.45 5.80 -14.92
N GLU A 220 0.56 6.97 -14.29
CA GLU A 220 1.24 8.15 -14.85
C GLU A 220 2.71 7.86 -15.16
N LEU A 221 3.41 7.17 -14.26
CA LEU A 221 4.80 6.75 -14.50
C LEU A 221 4.92 5.77 -15.67
N LEU A 222 3.97 4.84 -15.83
CA LEU A 222 4.00 3.86 -16.91
C LEU A 222 3.59 4.46 -18.25
N GLU A 223 2.72 5.45 -18.26
CA GLU A 223 2.25 6.15 -19.46
C GLU A 223 3.18 7.29 -19.92
N ALA A 224 3.97 7.87 -19.01
CA ALA A 224 4.87 8.97 -19.33
C ALA A 224 5.86 8.62 -20.46
N THR A 225 5.97 9.48 -21.47
CA THR A 225 6.90 9.36 -22.60
C THR A 225 7.60 10.69 -22.86
N GLY A 226 8.61 10.72 -23.72
CA GLY A 226 9.29 11.96 -24.12
C GLY A 226 9.84 12.76 -22.93
N GLU A 227 9.50 14.05 -22.87
CA GLU A 227 9.97 14.97 -21.82
C GLU A 227 9.54 14.55 -20.41
N SER A 228 8.31 14.04 -20.23
CA SER A 228 7.84 13.56 -18.94
C SER A 228 8.64 12.35 -18.43
N ALA A 229 8.95 11.40 -19.32
CA ALA A 229 9.80 10.27 -18.95
C ALA A 229 11.23 10.70 -18.61
N ASN A 230 11.77 11.68 -19.34
CA ASN A 230 13.10 12.25 -19.06
C ASN A 230 13.12 12.97 -17.69
N ALA A 231 12.09 13.77 -17.39
CA ALA A 231 11.97 14.46 -16.11
C ALA A 231 11.94 13.47 -14.94
N TYR A 232 11.15 12.39 -15.04
CA TYR A 232 11.13 11.37 -13.99
C TYR A 232 12.46 10.58 -13.88
N THR A 233 13.14 10.34 -14.99
CA THR A 233 14.47 9.73 -14.99
C THR A 233 15.51 10.59 -14.27
N GLU A 234 15.49 11.90 -14.51
CA GLU A 234 16.34 12.85 -13.80
C GLU A 234 16.01 12.88 -12.30
N TYR A 235 14.73 12.86 -11.94
CA TYR A 235 14.31 12.72 -10.55
C TYR A 235 14.83 11.43 -9.90
N LEU A 236 14.74 10.28 -10.59
CA LEU A 236 15.31 9.02 -10.06
C LEU A 236 16.84 9.08 -9.95
N SER A 237 17.51 9.81 -10.83
CA SER A 237 18.95 10.06 -10.77
C SER A 237 19.31 10.92 -9.55
N MET A 238 18.48 11.94 -9.26
CA MET A 238 18.57 12.74 -8.03
C MET A 238 18.37 11.87 -6.78
N VAL A 239 17.32 11.05 -6.73
CA VAL A 239 17.05 10.13 -5.62
C VAL A 239 18.24 9.19 -5.40
N SER A 240 18.78 8.60 -6.48
CA SER A 240 19.96 7.71 -6.40
C SER A 240 21.20 8.43 -5.88
N TYR A 241 21.40 9.70 -6.26
CA TYR A 241 22.49 10.52 -5.76
C TYR A 241 22.34 10.79 -4.25
N LEU A 242 21.14 11.16 -3.78
CA LEU A 242 20.88 11.42 -2.37
C LEU A 242 21.13 10.20 -1.48
N GLU A 243 20.71 9.00 -1.93
CA GLU A 243 21.00 7.75 -1.22
C GLU A 243 22.51 7.49 -1.11
N LYS A 244 23.27 7.69 -2.20
CA LYS A 244 24.73 7.54 -2.20
C LYS A 244 25.43 8.55 -1.30
N SER A 245 24.85 9.74 -1.16
CA SER A 245 25.31 10.77 -0.23
C SER A 245 24.97 10.48 1.23
N GLY A 246 24.22 9.39 1.50
CA GLY A 246 23.93 8.88 2.84
C GLY A 246 22.59 9.32 3.41
N ILE A 247 21.69 9.90 2.60
CA ILE A 247 20.31 10.17 3.01
C ILE A 247 19.51 8.87 2.94
N GLU A 248 18.79 8.55 4.01
CA GLU A 248 17.89 7.41 4.04
C GLU A 248 16.63 7.71 3.21
N ILE A 249 16.33 6.83 2.24
CA ILE A 249 15.15 6.93 1.38
C ILE A 249 14.39 5.62 1.42
N GLU A 250 13.12 5.69 1.80
CA GLU A 250 12.22 4.55 1.80
C GLU A 250 11.24 4.66 0.63
N ARG A 251 10.90 3.51 0.06
CA ARG A 251 9.93 3.38 -1.02
C ARG A 251 8.82 2.46 -0.56
N GLU A 252 7.59 2.95 -0.66
CA GLU A 252 6.41 2.20 -0.28
C GLU A 252 5.43 2.21 -1.45
N THR A 253 4.90 1.04 -1.77
CA THR A 253 3.89 0.89 -2.81
C THR A 253 2.62 0.38 -2.17
N ASN A 254 1.54 1.13 -2.33
CA ASN A 254 0.22 0.77 -1.85
C ASN A 254 -0.79 1.06 -2.94
N SER A 255 -1.76 0.17 -3.16
CA SER A 255 -2.88 0.47 -4.03
C SER A 255 -3.90 1.33 -3.28
N PHE A 256 -4.71 2.12 -3.97
CA PHE A 256 -5.84 2.85 -3.40
C PHE A 256 -6.75 3.25 -4.56
N ASP A 257 -8.04 2.97 -4.45
CA ASP A 257 -9.04 3.33 -5.45
C ASP A 257 -8.66 2.82 -6.86
N GLY A 258 -8.13 1.60 -6.93
CA GLY A 258 -7.71 0.95 -8.18
C GLY A 258 -6.45 1.50 -8.83
N GLU A 259 -5.82 2.49 -8.22
CA GLU A 259 -4.51 3.00 -8.62
C GLU A 259 -3.43 2.40 -7.73
N THR A 260 -2.22 2.18 -8.26
CA THR A 260 -1.05 1.83 -7.43
C THR A 260 -0.22 3.09 -7.18
N LEU A 261 -0.03 3.47 -5.92
CA LEU A 261 0.72 4.66 -5.53
C LEU A 261 2.14 4.29 -5.11
N LEU A 262 3.12 5.07 -5.54
CA LEU A 262 4.52 5.00 -5.12
C LEU A 262 4.82 6.18 -4.18
N GLY A 263 4.99 5.91 -2.89
CA GLY A 263 5.53 6.86 -1.92
C GLY A 263 7.05 6.77 -1.86
N ILE A 264 7.73 7.91 -1.94
CA ILE A 264 9.18 8.04 -1.74
C ILE A 264 9.40 8.96 -0.54
N TYR A 265 9.84 8.39 0.57
CA TYR A 265 10.10 9.09 1.83
C TYR A 265 11.55 9.56 1.89
N PHE A 266 11.76 10.82 2.24
CA PHE A 266 13.09 11.41 2.36
C PHE A 266 13.39 11.68 3.84
N TYR A 267 14.14 10.79 4.49
CA TYR A 267 14.53 10.94 5.90
C TYR A 267 15.69 11.96 6.02
N ASN A 268 15.34 13.22 5.78
CA ASN A 268 16.17 14.39 5.96
C ASN A 268 15.26 15.57 6.28
N SER A 269 15.52 16.26 7.39
CA SER A 269 14.65 17.32 7.91
C SER A 269 14.52 18.50 6.95
N VAL A 270 15.61 18.88 6.26
CA VAL A 270 15.62 20.02 5.34
C VAL A 270 14.88 19.69 4.05
N LEU A 271 15.07 18.49 3.49
CA LEU A 271 14.30 18.03 2.33
C LEU A 271 12.81 17.86 2.66
N SER A 272 12.50 17.31 3.84
CA SER A 272 11.11 17.20 4.31
C SER A 272 10.45 18.56 4.49
N THR A 273 11.17 19.55 5.02
CA THR A 273 10.70 20.94 5.13
C THR A 273 10.45 21.55 3.75
N ALA A 274 11.37 21.34 2.80
CA ALA A 274 11.21 21.81 1.43
C ALA A 274 10.00 21.17 0.73
N LEU A 275 9.75 19.87 0.94
CA LEU A 275 8.55 19.19 0.44
C LEU A 275 7.28 19.77 1.05
N ASN A 276 7.24 19.89 2.37
CA ASN A 276 6.04 20.27 3.11
C ASN A 276 5.60 21.72 2.88
N HIS A 277 6.55 22.64 2.70
CA HIS A 277 6.23 24.05 2.51
C HIS A 277 6.24 24.41 1.04
N THR A 278 7.42 24.44 0.43
CA THR A 278 7.59 24.99 -0.93
C THR A 278 6.96 24.11 -1.99
N VAL A 279 7.23 22.80 -1.98
CA VAL A 279 6.70 21.91 -3.04
C VAL A 279 5.19 21.76 -2.94
N ARG A 280 4.61 21.65 -1.73
CA ARG A 280 3.15 21.67 -1.54
C ARG A 280 2.51 22.93 -2.13
N GLU A 281 3.09 24.11 -1.89
CA GLU A 281 2.60 25.37 -2.45
C GLU A 281 2.67 25.40 -3.99
N ILE A 282 3.77 24.91 -4.57
CA ILE A 282 3.93 24.79 -6.04
C ILE A 282 2.83 23.89 -6.61
N ILE A 283 2.58 22.74 -5.99
CA ILE A 283 1.53 21.80 -6.43
C ILE A 283 0.15 22.49 -6.38
N ALA A 284 -0.16 23.16 -5.27
CA ALA A 284 -1.43 23.85 -5.10
C ALA A 284 -1.64 24.96 -6.14
N ALA A 285 -0.61 25.78 -6.37
CA ALA A 285 -0.65 26.86 -7.34
C ALA A 285 -0.72 26.37 -8.79
N TYR A 286 0.00 25.29 -9.12
CA TYR A 286 -0.09 24.68 -10.45
C TYR A 286 -1.51 24.17 -10.72
N LYS A 287 -2.12 23.48 -9.74
CA LYS A 287 -3.52 23.01 -9.84
C LYS A 287 -4.51 24.17 -9.96
N ALA A 288 -4.23 25.31 -9.34
CA ALA A 288 -5.05 26.51 -9.43
C ALA A 288 -4.80 27.35 -10.71
N GLY A 289 -3.80 26.99 -11.53
CA GLY A 289 -3.40 27.77 -12.71
C GLY A 289 -2.72 29.10 -12.38
N THR A 290 -2.26 29.29 -11.14
CA THR A 290 -1.65 30.52 -10.62
C THR A 290 -0.14 30.44 -10.44
N LEU A 291 0.48 29.31 -10.83
CA LEU A 291 1.93 29.08 -10.61
C LEU A 291 2.79 30.23 -11.18
N ASP A 292 2.42 30.77 -12.34
CA ASP A 292 3.17 31.81 -13.03
C ASP A 292 2.71 33.25 -12.66
N ASP A 293 1.83 33.39 -11.65
CA ASP A 293 1.39 34.69 -11.16
C ASP A 293 2.55 35.45 -10.52
N LYS A 294 2.61 36.76 -10.80
CA LYS A 294 3.72 37.62 -10.39
C LYS A 294 4.00 37.61 -8.88
N ILE A 295 2.95 37.60 -8.05
CA ILE A 295 3.09 37.59 -6.58
C ILE A 295 3.66 36.26 -6.12
N LEU A 296 3.11 35.15 -6.63
CA LEU A 296 3.57 33.82 -6.27
C LEU A 296 5.01 33.57 -6.75
N GLN A 297 5.37 34.03 -7.95
CA GLN A 297 6.74 33.94 -8.45
C GLN A 297 7.75 34.71 -7.59
N MET A 298 7.35 35.83 -6.98
CA MET A 298 8.20 36.53 -5.99
C MET A 298 8.39 35.67 -4.74
N GLN A 299 7.30 35.16 -4.15
CA GLN A 299 7.35 34.30 -2.96
C GLN A 299 8.17 33.03 -3.22
N TYR A 300 7.96 32.40 -4.38
CA TYR A 300 8.69 31.22 -4.79
C TYR A 300 10.20 31.49 -4.92
N LYS A 301 10.57 32.63 -5.52
CA LYS A 301 11.98 33.04 -5.62
C LYS A 301 12.62 33.26 -4.24
N ASP A 302 11.89 33.84 -3.29
CA ASP A 302 12.37 34.02 -1.92
C ASP A 302 12.54 32.67 -1.20
N SER A 303 11.63 31.72 -1.41
CA SER A 303 11.76 30.33 -0.93
C SER A 303 13.00 29.65 -1.53
N LEU A 304 13.25 29.77 -2.85
CA LEU A 304 14.44 29.22 -3.49
C LEU A 304 15.76 29.83 -2.97
N GLN A 305 15.75 31.11 -2.57
CA GLN A 305 16.89 31.75 -1.91
C GLN A 305 17.09 31.21 -0.49
N THR A 306 16.00 31.01 0.25
CA THR A 306 16.02 30.43 1.60
C THR A 306 16.59 29.01 1.59
N PHE A 307 16.19 28.20 0.61
CA PHE A 307 16.70 26.83 0.42
C PHE A 307 18.00 26.74 -0.40
N ASN A 308 18.70 27.86 -0.58
CA ASN A 308 20.03 27.89 -1.23
C ASN A 308 21.15 27.41 -0.29
N VAL A 309 20.87 26.37 0.49
CA VAL A 309 21.73 25.76 1.52
C VAL A 309 22.21 24.38 1.06
N PRO A 310 23.40 23.92 1.51
CA PRO A 310 23.89 22.59 1.17
C PRO A 310 22.95 21.49 1.67
N ILE A 311 22.92 20.37 0.96
CA ILE A 311 22.25 19.15 1.44
C ILE A 311 23.23 18.41 2.35
N GLU A 312 22.99 18.49 3.66
CA GLU A 312 23.77 17.80 4.69
C GLU A 312 23.15 16.44 5.04
N LYS A 313 23.98 15.51 5.47
CA LYS A 313 23.58 14.17 5.91
C LYS A 313 22.91 14.22 7.28
#